data_AF-A0AAW0XXG9-F1
#
_entry.id   AF-A0AAW0XXG9-F1
#
_cell.length_a   1.000
_cell.length_b   1.000
_cell.length_c   1.000
_cell.angle_alpha   90.00
_cell.angle_beta   90.00
_cell.angle_gamma   90.00
#
_symmetry.space_group_name_H-M   'P 1'
#
loop_
_entity.id
_entity.type
_entity.pdbx_description
1 polymer ?
#
loop_
_entity_poly.entity_id
_entity_poly.type
_entity_poly.pdbx_seq_one_letter_code
_entity_poly.pdbx_strand_id
1 'polypeptide(L)'
;MNIAWLSCNYYRVLCLSSILPPLFLCAFHPHLTMIQRKALSILSIAHNSKGLVYKQEDLAAVLCFPSVQELNDACRHYGFTVLGGGIIFNKAAFNWNISMMKPLRVKWIEDKLAKMELSDLLLPNDLSL
;
A
#
# COMPACT_ATOMS: atom_id res chain seq x y z
N MET A 1 -8.01 -13.97 8.71
CA MET A 1 -6.72 -13.76 8.00
C MET A 1 -6.91 -14.18 6.55
N ASN A 2 -6.70 -13.30 5.57
CA ASN A 2 -7.01 -13.57 4.14
C ASN A 2 -5.97 -14.52 3.51
N ILE A 3 -6.39 -15.52 2.71
CA ILE A 3 -5.51 -16.44 1.97
C ILE A 3 -4.48 -15.68 1.12
N ALA A 4 -4.88 -14.58 0.47
CA ALA A 4 -3.97 -13.76 -0.33
C ALA A 4 -2.79 -13.21 0.48
N TRP A 5 -3.03 -12.84 1.75
CA TRP A 5 -1.97 -12.38 2.65
C TRP A 5 -1.02 -13.51 3.06
N LEU A 6 -1.58 -14.70 3.32
CA LEU A 6 -0.80 -15.91 3.66
C LEU A 6 0.09 -16.35 2.51
N SER A 7 -0.40 -16.24 1.27
CA SER A 7 0.36 -16.53 0.05
C SER A 7 1.29 -15.40 -0.40
N CYS A 8 1.48 -14.35 0.42
CA CYS A 8 2.30 -13.17 0.10
C CYS A 8 1.87 -12.44 -1.20
N ASN A 9 0.62 -12.60 -1.63
CA ASN A 9 0.08 -11.95 -2.82
C ASN A 9 -0.46 -10.56 -2.47
N TYR A 10 0.45 -9.60 -2.30
CA TYR A 10 0.12 -8.21 -1.95
C TYR A 10 -0.82 -7.57 -2.98
N TYR A 11 -0.63 -7.85 -4.28
CA TYR A 11 -1.47 -7.33 -5.35
C TYR A 11 -2.92 -7.73 -5.13
N ARG A 12 -3.19 -9.02 -4.86
CA ARG A 12 -4.55 -9.50 -4.60
C ARG A 12 -5.15 -8.90 -3.33
N VAL A 13 -4.35 -8.69 -2.28
CA VAL A 13 -4.81 -8.01 -1.06
C VAL A 13 -5.28 -6.57 -1.37
N LEU A 14 -4.50 -5.81 -2.16
CA LEU A 14 -4.82 -4.44 -2.54
C LEU A 14 -6.00 -4.37 -3.52
N CYS A 15 -6.10 -5.29 -4.48
CA CYS A 15 -7.28 -5.37 -5.34
C CYS A 15 -8.55 -5.65 -4.53
N LEU A 16 -8.49 -6.60 -3.58
CA LEU A 16 -9.64 -6.91 -2.73
C LEU A 16 -9.99 -5.79 -1.75
N SER A 17 -9.02 -4.95 -1.35
CA SER A 17 -9.32 -3.82 -0.46
C SER A 17 -10.21 -2.79 -1.16
N SER A 18 -10.06 -2.57 -2.47
CA SER A 18 -10.86 -1.59 -3.23
C SER A 18 -12.39 -1.83 -3.15
N ILE A 19 -12.80 -3.10 -2.99
CA ILE A 19 -14.21 -3.50 -2.90
C ILE A 19 -14.73 -3.62 -1.46
N LEU A 20 -13.89 -3.39 -0.45
CA LEU A 20 -14.33 -3.47 0.95
C LEU A 20 -15.40 -2.43 1.26
N PRO A 21 -16.41 -2.78 2.09
CA PRO A 21 -17.32 -1.79 2.66
C PRO A 21 -16.57 -0.72 3.46
N PRO A 22 -17.10 0.51 3.56
CA PRO A 22 -16.36 1.66 4.10
C PRO A 22 -15.85 1.48 5.54
N LEU A 23 -16.62 0.81 6.41
CA LEU A 23 -16.15 0.51 7.78
C LEU A 23 -14.94 -0.44 7.77
N PHE A 24 -14.94 -1.46 6.91
CA PHE A 24 -13.80 -2.35 6.75
C PHE A 24 -12.60 -1.67 6.08
N LEU A 25 -12.83 -0.65 5.25
CA LEU A 25 -11.75 0.19 4.72
C LEU A 25 -11.07 1.00 5.81
N CYS A 26 -11.83 1.55 6.77
CA CYS A 26 -11.25 2.21 7.94
C CYS A 26 -10.36 1.26 8.74
N ALA A 27 -10.82 0.02 8.96
CA ALA A 27 -10.02 -1.01 9.64
C ALA A 27 -8.80 -1.46 8.81
N PHE A 28 -8.91 -1.48 7.48
CA PHE A 28 -7.84 -1.86 6.58
C PHE A 28 -6.72 -0.81 6.51
N HIS A 29 -7.07 0.48 6.49
CA HIS A 29 -6.15 1.58 6.21
C HIS A 29 -4.87 1.59 7.06
N PRO A 30 -4.90 1.38 8.40
CA PRO A 30 -3.69 1.28 9.22
C PRO A 30 -2.70 0.18 8.80
N HIS A 31 -3.19 -0.87 8.13
CA HIS A 31 -2.37 -1.99 7.67
C HIS A 31 -1.79 -1.77 6.27
N LEU A 32 -2.22 -0.72 5.54
CA LEU A 32 -1.75 -0.45 4.19
C LEU A 32 -0.23 -0.26 4.13
N THR A 33 0.35 0.49 5.06
CA THR A 33 1.81 0.71 5.11
C THR A 33 2.59 -0.58 5.37
N MET A 34 2.04 -1.49 6.19
CA MET A 34 2.63 -2.81 6.39
C MET A 34 2.61 -3.64 5.09
N ILE A 35 1.49 -3.59 4.35
CA ILE A 35 1.35 -4.28 3.06
C ILE A 35 2.31 -3.70 2.03
N GLN A 36 2.42 -2.37 1.94
CA GLN A 36 3.35 -1.66 1.06
C GLN A 36 4.81 -2.03 1.35
N ARG A 37 5.23 -1.99 2.63
CA ARG A 37 6.57 -2.43 3.04
C ARG A 37 6.82 -3.89 2.66
N LYS A 38 5.85 -4.77 2.91
CA LYS A 38 5.99 -6.19 2.57
C LYS A 38 6.11 -6.39 1.06
N ALA A 39 5.32 -5.66 0.26
CA ALA A 39 5.41 -5.69 -1.19
C ALA A 39 6.80 -5.25 -1.69
N LEU A 40 7.32 -4.13 -1.17
CA LEU A 40 8.67 -3.65 -1.49
C LEU A 40 9.76 -4.68 -1.11
N SER A 41 9.59 -5.37 0.03
CA SER A 41 10.51 -6.45 0.43
C SER A 41 10.47 -7.67 -0.49
N ILE A 42 9.28 -7.99 -1.03
CA ILE A 42 9.12 -9.08 -2.00
C ILE A 42 9.76 -8.68 -3.33
N LEU A 43 9.54 -7.43 -3.77
CA LEU A 43 10.13 -6.88 -4.99
C LEU A 43 11.66 -6.83 -4.90
N SER A 44 12.23 -6.50 -3.73
CA SER A 44 13.68 -6.50 -3.52
C SER A 44 14.30 -7.86 -3.78
N ILE A 45 13.61 -8.94 -3.42
CA ILE A 45 14.05 -10.32 -3.63
C ILE A 45 13.82 -10.73 -5.09
N ALA A 46 12.62 -10.47 -5.64
CA ALA A 46 12.21 -10.91 -6.97
C ALA A 46 12.98 -10.22 -8.11
N HIS A 47 13.38 -8.96 -7.92
CA HIS A 47 14.06 -8.15 -8.93
C HIS A 47 15.57 -7.99 -8.68
N ASN A 48 16.12 -8.59 -7.61
CA ASN A 48 17.52 -8.45 -7.20
C ASN A 48 18.55 -8.72 -8.32
N SER A 49 18.32 -9.76 -9.13
CA SER A 49 19.29 -10.23 -10.13
C SER A 49 19.01 -9.74 -11.54
N LYS A 50 17.87 -9.07 -11.77
CA LYS A 50 17.38 -8.79 -13.12
C LYS A 50 17.62 -7.35 -13.58
N GLY A 51 18.16 -6.48 -12.70
CA GLY A 51 18.35 -5.05 -13.02
C GLY A 51 17.06 -4.37 -13.50
N LEU A 52 15.90 -4.96 -13.17
CA LEU A 52 14.61 -4.56 -13.70
C LEU A 52 14.19 -3.27 -13.01
N VAL A 53 14.08 -2.22 -13.82
CA VAL A 53 13.58 -0.92 -13.39
C VAL A 53 12.07 -0.94 -13.47
N TYR A 54 11.40 -0.79 -12.33
CA TYR A 54 9.95 -0.59 -12.29
C TYR A 54 9.67 0.89 -12.53
N LYS A 55 8.72 1.19 -13.44
CA LYS A 55 8.21 2.56 -13.61
C LYS A 55 7.53 3.00 -12.32
N GLN A 56 7.85 4.20 -11.86
CA GLN A 56 7.37 4.69 -10.58
C GLN A 56 5.85 4.89 -10.56
N GLU A 57 5.27 5.30 -11.68
CA GLU A 57 3.84 5.55 -11.83
C GLU A 57 3.05 4.26 -11.64
N ASP A 58 3.46 3.20 -12.35
CA ASP A 58 2.83 1.89 -12.28
C ASP A 58 2.95 1.30 -10.88
N LEU A 59 4.12 1.41 -10.26
CA LEU A 59 4.34 0.87 -8.92
C LEU A 59 3.56 1.64 -7.85
N ALA A 60 3.48 2.98 -7.97
CA ALA A 60 2.71 3.81 -7.05
C ALA A 60 1.23 3.44 -7.12
N ALA A 61 0.70 3.25 -8.32
CA ALA A 61 -0.68 2.81 -8.52
C ALA A 61 -0.91 1.40 -7.95
N VAL A 62 -0.05 0.44 -8.28
CA VAL A 62 -0.16 -0.97 -7.83
C VAL A 62 -0.09 -1.10 -6.31
N LEU A 63 0.78 -0.32 -5.65
CA LEU A 63 0.95 -0.33 -4.21
C LEU A 63 0.06 0.69 -3.47
N CYS A 64 -0.83 1.36 -4.20
CA CYS A 64 -1.75 2.36 -3.68
C CYS A 64 -1.06 3.50 -2.90
N PHE A 65 0.10 3.97 -3.38
CA PHE A 65 0.71 5.19 -2.87
C PHE A 65 -0.05 6.42 -3.36
N PRO A 66 -0.18 7.50 -2.56
CA PRO A 66 -0.89 8.72 -2.96
C PRO A 66 -0.23 9.44 -4.14
N SER A 67 1.09 9.32 -4.27
CA SER A 67 1.87 9.92 -5.35
C SER A 67 3.16 9.15 -5.60
N VAL A 68 3.80 9.41 -6.73
CA VAL A 68 5.15 8.93 -7.04
C VAL A 68 6.17 9.43 -6.01
N GLN A 69 5.99 10.65 -5.50
CA GLN A 69 6.89 11.21 -4.48
C GLN A 69 6.83 10.41 -3.18
N GLU A 70 5.63 10.05 -2.71
CA GLU A 70 5.44 9.22 -1.51
C GLU A 70 6.02 7.81 -1.68
N LEU A 71 5.87 7.22 -2.87
CA LEU A 71 6.55 5.97 -3.21
C LEU A 71 8.07 6.12 -3.14
N ASN A 72 8.62 7.20 -3.73
CA ASN A 72 10.06 7.45 -3.74
C ASN A 72 10.61 7.65 -2.33
N ASP A 73 9.88 8.36 -1.47
CA ASP A 73 10.26 8.57 -0.08
C ASP A 73 10.19 7.27 0.72
N ALA A 74 9.19 6.42 0.48
CA ALA A 74 9.15 5.07 1.03
C ALA A 74 10.31 4.20 0.54
N CYS A 75 10.63 4.25 -0.75
CA CYS A 75 11.75 3.52 -1.31
C CYS A 75 13.08 3.93 -0.68
N ARG A 76 13.33 5.24 -0.56
CA ARG A 76 14.54 5.78 0.11
C ARG A 76 14.59 5.39 1.58
N HIS A 77 13.47 5.50 2.31
CA HIS A 77 13.36 5.11 3.72
C HIS A 77 13.76 3.65 3.92
N TYR A 78 13.31 2.76 3.03
CA TYR A 78 13.66 1.33 3.09
C TYR A 78 15.01 0.98 2.46
N GLY A 79 15.82 1.95 2.04
CA GLY A 79 17.19 1.77 1.57
C GLY A 79 17.36 1.57 0.07
N PHE A 80 16.30 1.73 -0.73
CA PHE A 80 16.40 1.63 -2.19
C PHE A 80 16.89 2.93 -2.83
N THR A 81 17.59 2.75 -3.95
CA THR A 81 18.04 3.86 -4.79
C THR A 81 16.99 4.17 -5.85
N VAL A 82 16.62 5.45 -5.94
CA VAL A 82 15.67 5.99 -6.91
C VAL A 82 16.43 6.79 -7.95
N LEU A 83 16.42 6.39 -9.23
CA LEU A 83 17.19 7.00 -10.32
C LEU A 83 16.35 7.12 -11.59
N GLY A 84 16.40 8.29 -12.25
CA GLY A 84 15.89 8.47 -13.62
C GLY A 84 14.42 8.08 -13.84
N GLY A 85 13.54 8.27 -12.85
CA GLY A 85 12.12 7.87 -12.94
C GLY A 85 11.85 6.38 -12.68
N GLY A 86 12.85 5.66 -12.17
CA GLY A 86 12.76 4.25 -11.84
C GLY A 86 13.25 3.92 -10.44
N ILE A 87 12.94 2.70 -9.97
CA ILE A 87 13.41 2.16 -8.69
C ILE A 87 14.28 0.94 -8.94
N ILE A 88 15.48 0.95 -8.37
CA ILE A 88 16.41 -0.17 -8.43
C ILE A 88 16.21 -1.04 -7.20
N PHE A 89 15.71 -2.25 -7.43
CA PHE A 89 15.49 -3.23 -6.38
C PHE A 89 16.76 -4.08 -6.19
N ASN A 90 17.29 -4.06 -4.97
CA ASN A 90 18.38 -4.92 -4.52
C ASN A 90 18.04 -5.46 -3.14
N LYS A 91 18.10 -6.79 -2.98
CA LYS A 91 17.81 -7.47 -1.71
C LYS A 91 18.74 -7.02 -0.58
N ALA A 92 20.02 -6.78 -0.89
CA ALA A 92 21.02 -6.35 0.08
C ALA A 92 20.82 -4.90 0.54
N ALA A 93 20.13 -4.08 -0.27
CA ALA A 93 19.86 -2.68 0.06
C ALA A 93 18.64 -2.50 0.98
N PHE A 94 17.71 -3.47 1.01
CA PHE A 94 16.51 -3.34 1.82
C PHE A 94 16.82 -3.39 3.32
N ASN A 95 16.47 -2.31 4.03
CA ASN A 95 16.66 -2.22 5.47
C ASN A 95 15.53 -2.95 6.23
N TRP A 96 15.82 -4.18 6.67
CA TRP A 96 14.87 -4.99 7.44
C TRP A 96 14.64 -4.45 8.87
N ASN A 97 15.59 -3.70 9.41
CA ASN A 97 15.59 -3.27 10.81
C ASN A 97 14.96 -1.88 11.03
N ILE A 98 14.73 -1.12 9.96
CA ILE A 98 14.09 0.20 10.08
C ILE A 98 12.61 0.07 10.47
N SER A 99 12.11 1.06 11.21
CA SER A 99 10.71 1.15 11.59
C SER A 99 9.80 1.34 10.35
N MET A 100 8.54 0.93 10.49
CA MET A 100 7.54 1.24 9.47
C MET A 100 7.31 2.75 9.40
N MET A 101 7.07 3.27 8.20
CA MET A 101 6.60 4.64 8.05
C MET A 101 5.23 4.81 8.68
N LYS A 102 4.84 6.06 8.92
CA LYS A 102 3.49 6.38 9.37
C LYS A 102 2.50 6.08 8.24
N PRO A 103 1.26 5.64 8.56
CA PRO A 103 0.20 5.54 7.58
C PRO A 103 -0.03 6.86 6.84
N LEU A 104 -0.05 6.78 5.51
CA LEU A 104 -0.32 7.91 4.65
C LEU A 104 -1.81 7.97 4.36
N ARG A 105 -2.37 9.18 4.34
CA ARG A 105 -3.74 9.41 3.90
C ARG A 105 -3.85 9.10 2.40
N VAL A 106 -4.78 8.23 2.03
CA VAL A 106 -5.01 7.81 0.64
C VAL A 106 -6.34 8.31 0.12
N LYS A 107 -6.27 9.17 -0.90
CA LYS A 107 -7.42 9.87 -1.46
C LYS A 107 -8.59 8.96 -1.83
N TRP A 108 -8.34 7.78 -2.40
CA TRP A 108 -9.42 6.87 -2.79
C TRP A 108 -10.23 6.32 -1.61
N ILE A 109 -9.63 6.19 -0.43
CA ILE A 109 -10.36 5.82 0.81
C ILE A 109 -11.17 7.03 1.29
N GLU A 110 -10.56 8.21 1.27
CA GLU A 110 -11.23 9.45 1.70
C GLU A 110 -12.42 9.80 0.82
N ASP A 111 -12.26 9.71 -0.50
CA ASP A 111 -13.31 9.94 -1.49
C ASP A 111 -14.48 8.95 -1.31
N LYS A 112 -14.22 7.75 -0.78
CA LYS A 112 -15.25 6.75 -0.49
C LYS A 112 -15.95 7.03 0.84
N LEU A 113 -15.23 7.51 1.84
CA LEU A 113 -15.78 7.90 3.15
C LEU A 113 -16.55 9.23 3.08
N ALA A 114 -16.08 10.20 2.29
CA ALA A 114 -16.68 11.52 2.14
C ALA A 114 -18.08 11.49 1.49
N LYS A 115 -18.45 10.37 0.87
CA LYS A 115 -19.77 10.14 0.26
C LYS A 115 -20.78 9.54 1.23
N MET A 116 -20.40 9.33 2.49
CA MET A 116 -21.25 8.75 3.52
C MET A 116 -21.40 9.70 4.69
N GLU A 117 -22.59 9.71 5.29
CA GLU A 117 -22.74 10.31 6.60
C GLU A 117 -22.17 9.38 7.68
N LEU A 118 -21.76 9.97 8.81
CA LEU A 118 -21.20 9.21 9.92
C LEU A 118 -22.24 8.26 10.53
N SER A 119 -23.52 8.66 10.54
CA SER A 119 -24.67 7.84 10.93
C SER A 119 -24.74 6.58 10.08
N ASP A 120 -24.71 6.71 8.75
CA ASP A 120 -24.79 5.58 7.81
C ASP A 120 -23.62 4.60 7.96
N LEU A 121 -22.48 5.08 8.45
CA LEU A 121 -21.28 4.26 8.64
C LEU A 121 -21.32 3.46 9.95
N LEU A 122 -21.91 4.02 11.00
CA LEU A 122 -21.82 3.49 12.37
C LEU A 122 -23.13 2.86 12.87
N LEU A 123 -24.27 3.29 12.34
CA LEU A 123 -25.57 2.77 12.72
C LEU A 123 -26.00 1.66 11.75
N PRO A 124 -26.55 0.55 12.27
CA PRO A 124 -27.32 -0.38 11.45
C PRO A 124 -28.43 0.36 10.70
N ASN A 125 -28.74 -0.07 9.49
CA ASN A 125 -29.77 0.54 8.63
C ASN A 125 -31.16 0.62 9.31
N ASP A 126 -31.37 -0.19 10.35
CA ASP A 126 -32.61 -0.26 11.14
C ASP A 126 -32.72 0.87 12.19
N LEU A 127 -31.65 1.66 12.38
CA LEU A 127 -31.52 2.72 13.38
C LEU A 127 -31.16 4.10 12.78
N SER A 128 -31.01 4.21 11.46
CA SER A 128 -30.89 5.49 10.76
C SER A 128 -32.27 6.14 10.66
N LEU A 129 -32.44 7.27 11.38
CA LEU A 129 -33.65 8.10 11.46
C LEU A 129 -34.01 8.79 10.14
#